data_AF-A0A3M1MX58-F1
#
_entry.id   AF-A0A3M1MX58-F1
#
_cell.length_a   1.000
_cell.length_b   1.000
_cell.length_c   1.000
_cell.angle_alpha   90.00
_cell.angle_beta   90.00
_cell.angle_gamma   90.00
#
_symmetry.space_group_name_H-M   'P 1'
#
loop_
_entity.id
_entity.type
_entity.pdbx_description
1 polymer ?
#
loop_
_entity_poly.entity_id
_entity_poly.type
_entity_poly.pdbx_seq_one_letter_code
_entity_poly.pdbx_strand_id
1 'polypeptide(L)'
;MLDYAALYRRERTMQEIIGDMTVADLHAETDEMYDTIERLIADCIDADVTFQPVDPNANDPFASDPSAVNQAWTLGHVIVHLTASCEESAFLAAEMARGVPFHGRSRYEVPWETVTTMVQVRQRLAESRRMLHASLQMW
;
A
#
# COMPACT_ATOMS: atom_id res chain seq x y z
N MET A 1 2.64 5.43 14.05
CA MET A 1 2.34 4.11 13.49
C MET A 1 1.38 3.39 14.42
N LEU A 2 0.21 3.01 13.92
CA LEU A 2 -0.81 2.25 14.67
C LEU A 2 -0.24 0.97 15.27
N ASP A 3 -0.74 0.59 16.46
CA ASP A 3 -0.36 -0.66 17.14
C ASP A 3 -1.06 -1.87 16.50
N TYR A 4 -0.63 -2.21 15.28
CA TYR A 4 -1.06 -3.44 14.61
C TYR A 4 -0.65 -4.69 15.38
N ALA A 5 0.36 -4.61 16.26
CA ALA A 5 0.77 -5.75 17.07
C ALA A 5 -0.33 -6.15 18.08
N ALA A 6 -1.02 -5.16 18.70
CA ALA A 6 -2.21 -5.42 19.51
C ALA A 6 -3.36 -6.04 18.70
N LEU A 7 -3.54 -5.63 17.44
CA LEU A 7 -4.51 -6.24 16.53
C LEU A 7 -4.18 -7.71 16.24
N TYR A 8 -2.93 -8.00 15.89
CA TYR A 8 -2.48 -9.37 15.59
C TYR A 8 -2.53 -10.29 16.82
N ARG A 9 -2.22 -9.76 18.01
CA ARG A 9 -2.40 -10.48 19.29
C ARG A 9 -3.85 -10.57 19.74
N ARG A 10 -4.79 -9.94 19.01
CA ARG A 10 -6.24 -9.89 19.30
C ARG A 10 -6.55 -9.23 20.65
N GLU A 11 -5.71 -8.28 21.07
CA GLU A 11 -5.88 -7.48 22.29
C GLU A 11 -6.80 -6.28 22.07
N ARG A 12 -6.83 -5.76 20.84
CA ARG A 12 -7.70 -4.65 20.41
C ARG A 12 -8.23 -4.93 19.01
N THR A 13 -9.43 -4.45 18.73
CA THR A 13 -10.03 -4.39 17.41
C THR A 13 -9.52 -3.18 16.62
N MET A 14 -9.67 -3.20 15.30
CA MET A 14 -9.34 -2.03 14.48
C MET A 14 -10.13 -0.79 14.90
N GLN A 15 -11.42 -0.96 15.25
CA GLN A 15 -12.28 0.14 15.70
C GLN A 15 -11.78 0.77 17.01
N GLU A 16 -11.29 -0.03 17.95
CA GLU A 16 -10.68 0.48 19.18
C GLU A 16 -9.34 1.18 18.92
N ILE A 17 -8.57 0.73 17.93
CA ILE A 17 -7.29 1.36 17.56
C ILE A 17 -7.52 2.74 16.95
N ILE A 18 -8.53 2.89 16.10
CA ILE A 18 -8.78 4.14 15.35
C ILE A 18 -9.80 5.08 15.99
N GLY A 19 -10.51 4.63 17.05
CA GLY A 19 -11.74 5.28 17.53
C GLY A 19 -11.57 6.74 17.97
N ASP A 20 -10.40 7.11 18.50
CA ASP A 20 -10.10 8.47 18.97
C ASP A 20 -9.25 9.27 17.97
N MET A 21 -9.00 8.74 16.77
CA MET A 21 -8.15 9.41 15.79
C MET A 21 -8.86 10.62 15.18
N THR A 22 -8.11 11.71 15.05
CA THR A 22 -8.51 12.88 14.27
C THR A 22 -8.03 12.76 12.82
N VAL A 23 -8.54 13.64 11.95
CA VAL A 23 -8.00 13.77 10.58
C VAL A 23 -6.51 14.09 10.59
N ALA A 24 -6.03 14.91 11.54
CA ALA A 24 -4.61 15.22 11.68
C ALA A 24 -3.79 13.98 12.03
N ASP A 25 -4.31 13.08 12.88
CA ASP A 25 -3.65 11.82 13.20
C ASP A 25 -3.57 10.91 11.96
N LEU A 26 -4.62 10.88 11.12
CA LEU A 26 -4.60 10.12 9.86
C LEU A 26 -3.58 10.67 8.85
N HIS A 27 -3.39 11.99 8.79
CA HIS A 27 -2.30 12.59 8.01
C HIS A 27 -0.94 12.13 8.56
N ALA A 28 -0.73 12.21 9.87
CA ALA A 28 0.53 11.81 10.50
C ALA A 28 0.84 10.31 10.33
N GLU A 29 -0.16 9.44 10.44
CA GLU A 29 -0.01 8.00 10.21
C GLU A 29 0.31 7.70 8.74
N THR A 30 -0.30 8.43 7.81
CA THR A 30 0.04 8.34 6.39
C THR A 30 1.50 8.74 6.18
N ASP A 31 1.91 9.88 6.71
CA ASP A 31 3.28 10.38 6.57
C ASP A 31 4.31 9.40 7.13
N GLU A 32 4.10 8.88 8.34
CA GLU A 32 5.01 7.92 8.98
C GLU A 32 5.15 6.62 8.18
N MET A 33 4.07 6.13 7.56
CA MET A 33 4.11 4.95 6.70
C MET A 33 5.03 5.20 5.50
N TYR A 34 4.84 6.29 4.76
CA TYR A 34 5.66 6.60 3.59
C TYR A 34 7.11 6.91 3.98
N ASP A 35 7.34 7.66 5.05
CA ASP A 35 8.70 7.97 5.54
C ASP A 35 9.44 6.70 5.95
N THR A 36 8.74 5.73 6.56
CA THR A 36 9.30 4.42 6.87
C THR A 36 9.66 3.64 5.62
N ILE A 37 8.78 3.58 4.62
CA ILE A 37 9.06 2.90 3.34
C ILE A 37 10.26 3.55 2.65
N GLU A 38 10.27 4.88 2.54
CA GLU A 38 11.34 5.63 1.88
C GLU A 38 12.71 5.44 2.55
N ARG A 39 12.71 5.27 3.88
CA ARG A 39 13.89 4.95 4.69
C ARG A 39 14.35 3.51 4.50
N LEU A 40 13.43 2.54 4.37
CA LEU A 40 13.77 1.14 4.08
C LEU A 40 14.41 0.98 2.69
N ILE A 41 14.03 1.81 1.73
CA ILE A 41 14.55 1.77 0.34
C ILE A 41 15.55 2.90 0.04
N ALA A 42 16.14 3.51 1.07
CA ALA A 42 17.01 4.68 0.92
C ALA A 42 18.24 4.39 0.04
N ASP A 43 18.85 3.22 0.23
CA ASP A 43 20.09 2.82 -0.45
C ASP A 43 19.85 1.89 -1.65
N CYS A 44 18.59 1.64 -2.01
CA CYS A 44 18.25 0.81 -3.17
C CYS A 44 18.64 1.52 -4.48
N ILE A 45 19.07 0.72 -5.45
CA ILE A 45 19.39 1.13 -6.81
C ILE A 45 18.42 0.48 -7.81
N ASP A 46 18.47 0.88 -9.09
CA ASP A 46 17.59 0.35 -10.14
C ASP A 46 17.63 -1.18 -10.23
N ALA A 47 18.81 -1.79 -10.00
CA ALA A 47 18.95 -3.24 -10.00
C ALA A 47 18.14 -3.94 -8.90
N ASP A 48 17.90 -3.29 -7.76
CA ASP A 48 17.08 -3.83 -6.68
C ASP A 48 15.58 -3.80 -7.01
N VAL A 49 15.15 -2.86 -7.87
CA VAL A 49 13.75 -2.72 -8.29
C VAL A 49 13.28 -3.96 -9.05
N THR A 50 14.15 -4.51 -9.91
CA THR A 50 13.84 -5.68 -10.73
C THR A 50 14.47 -6.97 -10.22
N PHE A 51 15.19 -6.93 -9.09
CA PHE A 51 15.75 -8.12 -8.49
C PHE A 51 14.63 -9.10 -8.12
N GLN A 52 14.76 -10.35 -8.58
CA GLN A 52 13.83 -11.43 -8.28
C GLN A 52 14.32 -12.19 -7.05
N PRO A 53 13.71 -11.99 -5.86
CA PRO A 53 14.11 -12.75 -4.68
C PRO A 53 13.73 -14.23 -4.82
N VAL A 54 14.45 -15.07 -4.09
CA VAL A 54 14.11 -16.49 -3.91
C VAL A 54 13.34 -16.62 -2.60
N ASP A 55 12.02 -16.78 -2.71
CA ASP A 55 11.15 -17.10 -1.57
C ASP A 55 10.45 -18.44 -1.85
N PRO A 56 10.81 -19.53 -1.14
CA PRO A 56 10.20 -20.84 -1.33
C PRO A 56 8.72 -20.88 -0.90
N ASN A 57 8.24 -19.86 -0.19
CA ASN A 57 6.85 -19.74 0.25
C ASN A 57 6.04 -18.73 -0.55
N ALA A 58 6.60 -18.17 -1.63
CA ALA A 58 5.87 -17.27 -2.52
C ALA A 58 4.63 -17.98 -3.06
N ASN A 59 3.46 -17.36 -2.85
CA ASN A 59 2.18 -17.89 -3.27
C ASN A 59 1.18 -16.73 -3.48
N ASP A 60 1.11 -16.24 -4.71
CA ASP A 60 0.10 -15.30 -5.18
C ASP A 60 -0.93 -16.04 -6.04
N PRO A 61 -2.02 -16.57 -5.45
CA PRO A 61 -3.05 -17.29 -6.18
C PRO A 61 -3.86 -16.38 -7.13
N PHE A 62 -3.64 -15.06 -7.07
CA PHE A 62 -4.33 -14.08 -7.90
C PHE A 62 -3.45 -13.52 -9.02
N ALA A 63 -2.25 -14.07 -9.20
CA ALA A 63 -1.37 -13.72 -10.31
C ALA A 63 -2.11 -13.86 -11.65
N SER A 64 -1.99 -12.85 -12.52
CA SER A 64 -2.61 -12.83 -13.84
C SER A 64 -1.99 -13.87 -14.79
N ASP A 65 -0.69 -14.14 -14.63
CA ASP A 65 0.00 -15.25 -15.26
C ASP A 65 0.07 -16.45 -14.30
N PRO A 66 -0.51 -17.61 -14.66
CA PRO A 66 -0.40 -18.84 -13.86
C PRO A 66 1.04 -19.27 -13.57
N SER A 67 2.01 -18.89 -14.42
CA SER A 67 3.42 -19.20 -14.20
C SER A 67 4.04 -18.39 -13.05
N ALA A 68 3.44 -17.24 -12.71
CA ALA A 68 3.91 -16.33 -11.67
C ALA A 68 3.31 -16.60 -10.28
N VAL A 69 2.41 -17.59 -10.12
CA VAL A 69 1.75 -17.89 -8.84
C VAL A 69 2.74 -18.14 -7.70
N ASN A 70 3.86 -18.83 -7.98
CA ASN A 70 4.90 -19.09 -6.98
C ASN A 70 6.13 -18.18 -7.15
N GLN A 71 5.99 -17.08 -7.87
CA GLN A 71 7.05 -16.10 -8.08
C GLN A 71 7.02 -15.08 -6.95
N ALA A 72 8.17 -14.88 -6.30
CA ALA A 72 8.29 -13.85 -5.27
C ALA A 72 8.15 -12.46 -5.91
N TRP A 73 7.64 -11.48 -5.17
CA TRP A 73 7.50 -10.14 -5.69
C TRP A 73 8.84 -9.39 -5.70
N THR A 74 9.10 -8.67 -6.80
CA THR A 74 10.21 -7.70 -6.86
C THR A 74 9.86 -6.45 -6.04
N LEU A 75 10.83 -5.57 -5.75
CA LEU A 75 10.54 -4.30 -5.09
C LEU A 75 9.56 -3.45 -5.91
N GLY A 76 9.70 -3.43 -7.25
CA GLY A 76 8.74 -2.76 -8.13
C GLY A 76 7.30 -3.25 -7.94
N HIS A 77 7.11 -4.57 -7.86
CA HIS A 77 5.81 -5.18 -7.60
C HIS A 77 5.26 -4.80 -6.22
N VAL A 78 6.05 -4.93 -5.16
CA VAL A 78 5.64 -4.56 -3.79
C VAL A 78 5.14 -3.11 -3.74
N ILE A 79 5.83 -2.17 -4.39
CA ILE A 79 5.47 -0.75 -4.35
C ILE A 79 4.17 -0.46 -5.12
N VAL A 80 3.99 -1.02 -6.32
CA VAL A 80 2.73 -0.80 -7.07
C VAL A 80 1.54 -1.43 -6.35
N HIS A 81 1.72 -2.60 -5.74
CA HIS A 81 0.66 -3.28 -5.01
C HIS A 81 0.25 -2.53 -3.74
N LEU A 82 1.25 -2.08 -2.96
CA LEU A 82 1.05 -1.28 -1.77
C LEU A 82 0.25 -0.03 -2.11
N THR A 83 0.74 0.76 -3.07
CA THR A 83 0.15 2.06 -3.40
C THR A 83 -1.27 1.92 -3.97
N ALA A 84 -1.51 0.91 -4.81
CA ALA A 84 -2.85 0.61 -5.31
C ALA A 84 -3.82 0.16 -4.19
N SER A 85 -3.34 -0.62 -3.21
CA SER A 85 -4.15 -1.04 -2.06
C SER A 85 -4.51 0.12 -1.13
N CYS A 86 -3.56 1.02 -0.86
CA CYS A 86 -3.82 2.21 -0.06
C CYS A 86 -4.85 3.13 -0.74
N GLU A 87 -4.67 3.40 -2.03
CA GLU A 87 -5.56 4.26 -2.79
C GLU A 87 -6.98 3.67 -2.90
N GLU A 88 -7.10 2.39 -3.26
CA GLU A 88 -8.38 1.69 -3.29
C GLU A 88 -9.10 1.81 -1.93
N SER A 89 -8.39 1.56 -0.83
CA SER A 89 -8.96 1.63 0.51
C SER A 89 -9.46 3.04 0.86
N ALA A 90 -8.68 4.06 0.52
CA ALA A 90 -9.04 5.45 0.78
C ALA A 90 -10.27 5.89 -0.03
N PHE A 91 -10.35 5.52 -1.31
CA PHE A 91 -11.50 5.84 -2.14
C PHE A 91 -12.76 5.09 -1.72
N LEU A 92 -12.65 3.79 -1.40
CA LEU A 92 -13.77 3.01 -0.86
C LEU A 92 -14.27 3.60 0.46
N ALA A 93 -13.37 4.01 1.36
CA ALA A 93 -13.75 4.67 2.60
C ALA A 93 -14.52 5.98 2.34
N ALA A 94 -14.05 6.78 1.40
CA ALA A 94 -14.71 8.03 1.00
C ALA A 94 -16.09 7.79 0.35
N GLU A 95 -16.25 6.73 -0.42
CA GLU A 95 -17.54 6.31 -0.98
C GLU A 95 -18.52 5.87 0.12
N MET A 96 -18.08 4.98 1.01
CA MET A 96 -18.89 4.48 2.12
C MET A 96 -19.31 5.61 3.07
N ALA A 97 -18.43 6.58 3.35
CA ALA A 97 -18.76 7.75 4.15
C ALA A 97 -19.89 8.61 3.54
N ARG A 98 -20.12 8.51 2.23
CA ARG A 98 -21.22 9.19 1.50
C ARG A 98 -22.44 8.29 1.29
N GLY A 99 -22.47 7.12 1.90
CA GLY A 99 -23.60 6.19 1.83
C GLY A 99 -23.62 5.31 0.58
N VAL A 100 -22.53 5.25 -0.19
CA VAL A 100 -22.39 4.26 -1.27
C VAL A 100 -22.13 2.89 -0.62
N PRO A 101 -22.96 1.86 -0.89
CA PRO A 101 -22.70 0.53 -0.39
C PRO A 101 -21.38 -0.03 -0.93
N PHE A 102 -20.66 -0.79 -0.10
CA PHE A 102 -19.47 -1.49 -0.55
C PHE A 102 -19.81 -2.42 -1.73
N HIS A 103 -19.10 -2.23 -2.84
CA HIS A 103 -19.36 -2.93 -4.11
C HIS A 103 -18.21 -3.82 -4.57
N GLY A 104 -17.17 -3.98 -3.74
CA GLY A 104 -16.02 -4.82 -4.04
C GLY A 104 -14.78 -4.01 -4.41
N ARG A 105 -13.96 -4.55 -5.31
CA ARG A 105 -12.67 -3.96 -5.69
C ARG A 105 -12.86 -2.74 -6.60
N SER A 106 -12.10 -1.69 -6.32
CA SER A 106 -12.03 -0.44 -7.08
C SER A 106 -10.56 -0.05 -7.24
N ARG A 107 -9.77 -0.96 -7.82
CA ARG A 107 -8.32 -0.82 -7.95
C ARG A 107 -7.92 -0.60 -9.40
N TYR A 108 -7.07 0.41 -9.59
CA TYR A 108 -6.15 0.45 -10.71
C TYR A 108 -4.74 0.22 -10.19
N GLU A 109 -4.02 -0.73 -10.78
CA GLU A 109 -2.65 -1.07 -10.41
C GLU A 109 -1.76 -0.91 -11.65
N VAL A 110 -0.66 -0.17 -11.51
CA VAL A 110 0.32 -0.01 -12.59
C VAL A 110 0.96 -1.38 -12.84
N PRO A 111 1.07 -1.85 -14.11
CA PRO A 111 1.76 -3.11 -14.40
C PRO A 111 3.18 -3.07 -13.85
N TRP A 112 3.48 -3.93 -12.88
CA TRP A 112 4.73 -3.90 -12.13
C TRP A 112 5.96 -4.08 -13.02
N GLU A 113 5.80 -4.81 -14.14
CA GLU A 113 6.83 -5.05 -15.16
C GLU A 113 7.34 -3.74 -15.80
N THR A 114 6.53 -2.67 -15.74
CA THR A 114 6.88 -1.35 -16.28
C THR A 114 7.67 -0.48 -15.31
N VAL A 115 7.76 -0.88 -14.03
CA VAL A 115 8.48 -0.18 -12.97
C VAL A 115 9.84 -0.83 -12.78
N THR A 116 10.88 -0.23 -13.34
CA THR A 116 12.23 -0.80 -13.41
C THR A 116 13.31 0.07 -12.77
N THR A 117 12.96 1.28 -12.32
CA THR A 117 13.91 2.25 -11.76
C THR A 117 13.45 2.79 -10.41
N MET A 118 14.42 3.19 -9.58
CA MET A 118 14.15 3.84 -8.30
C MET A 118 13.47 5.19 -8.49
N VAL A 119 13.72 5.87 -9.61
CA VAL A 119 13.01 7.11 -9.95
C VAL A 119 11.51 6.86 -10.09
N GLN A 120 11.10 5.81 -10.80
CA GLN A 120 9.69 5.44 -10.93
C GLN A 120 9.07 5.02 -9.59
N VAL A 121 9.81 4.26 -8.76
CA VAL A 121 9.38 3.88 -7.41
C VAL A 121 9.11 5.12 -6.55
N ARG A 122 10.05 6.07 -6.51
CA ARG A 122 9.91 7.33 -5.75
C ARG A 122 8.76 8.18 -6.27
N GLN A 123 8.60 8.27 -7.59
CA GLN A 123 7.47 8.97 -8.19
C GLN A 123 6.14 8.34 -7.77
N ARG A 124 6.03 7.01 -7.81
CA ARG A 124 4.81 6.29 -7.45
C ARG A 124 4.44 6.48 -5.98
N LEU A 125 5.41 6.40 -5.08
CA LEU A 125 5.22 6.67 -3.65
C LEU A 125 4.77 8.11 -3.41
N ALA A 126 5.43 9.09 -4.03
CA ALA A 126 5.08 10.50 -3.88
C ALA A 126 3.67 10.81 -4.42
N GLU A 127 3.29 10.20 -5.55
CA GLU A 127 1.93 10.32 -6.11
C GLU A 127 0.89 9.73 -5.16
N SER A 128 1.13 8.51 -4.70
CA SER A 128 0.24 7.82 -3.77
C SER A 128 0.04 8.61 -2.48
N ARG A 129 1.12 9.09 -1.86
CA ARG A 129 1.07 9.93 -0.64
C ARG A 129 0.22 11.18 -0.84
N ARG A 130 0.38 11.87 -1.98
CA ARG A 130 -0.46 13.04 -2.31
C ARG A 130 -1.93 12.67 -2.45
N MET A 131 -2.24 11.55 -3.12
CA MET A 131 -3.62 11.08 -3.31
C MET A 131 -4.27 10.72 -1.97
N LEU A 132 -3.54 10.05 -1.08
CA LEU A 132 -4.07 9.71 0.24
C LEU A 132 -4.36 10.97 1.05
N HIS A 133 -3.45 11.95 1.12
CA HIS A 133 -3.77 13.21 1.81
C HIS A 133 -4.95 13.96 1.19
N ALA A 134 -5.07 13.96 -0.15
CA ALA A 134 -6.23 14.54 -0.81
C ALA A 134 -7.53 13.78 -0.48
N SER A 135 -7.47 12.46 -0.32
CA SER A 135 -8.62 11.63 0.08
C SER A 135 -9.12 11.99 1.48
N LEU A 136 -8.22 12.39 2.39
CA LEU A 136 -8.56 12.90 3.73
C LEU A 136 -9.20 14.30 3.70
N GLN A 137 -9.45 14.87 2.53
CA GLN A 137 -10.20 16.13 2.35
C GLN A 137 -11.52 15.92 1.60
N MET A 138 -11.84 14.65 1.29
CA MET A 138 -13.08 14.29 0.61
C MET A 138 -14.27 14.21 1.58
N TRP A 139 -14.01 14.23 2.89
CA TRP A 139 -15.03 14.27 3.94
C TRP A 139 -15.32 15.67 4.45
#